data_AF-A0A1G4KLU5-F1
#
_entry.id   AF-A0A1G4KLU5-F1
#
_cell.length_a   1.000
_cell.length_b   1.000
_cell.length_c   1.000
_cell.angle_alpha   90.00
_cell.angle_beta   90.00
_cell.angle_gamma   90.00
#
_symmetry.space_group_name_H-M   'P 1'
#
loop_
_entity.id
_entity.type
_entity.pdbx_description
1 polymer ?
#
loop_
_entity_poly.entity_id
_entity_poly.type
_entity_poly.pdbx_seq_one_letter_code
_entity_poly.pdbx_strand_id
1 'polypeptide(L)'
;MKYIQTDQTLDIPEGVTVNIKAREIKVTGPRGVLTKNLKHIDVTFAKVSNKQLKLTVHNGDRKHVAALRTVNSLVSNMVTGVTKGFKYKMRYVYAHFPINVNVVEKEGDKFVEIRNFLGDKLVRLVPVREGVSIDFSANQKDEIVLSGNSIENVSQNAADIQQICRVRNKDIRKFLDGIYVSEKGFIEEES
;
A
#
# COMPACT_ATOMS: atom_id res chain seq x y z
N MET A 1 -26.22 14.49 -17.26
CA MET A 1 -26.39 13.43 -18.26
C MET A 1 -26.12 12.09 -17.59
N LYS A 2 -27.01 11.10 -17.73
CA LYS A 2 -26.76 9.72 -17.26
C LYS A 2 -26.19 8.91 -18.41
N TYR A 3 -25.11 8.17 -18.16
CA TYR A 3 -24.51 7.27 -19.14
C TYR A 3 -25.28 5.95 -19.12
N ILE A 4 -25.79 5.52 -20.28
CA ILE A 4 -26.58 4.28 -20.38
C ILE A 4 -25.75 3.07 -19.90
N GLN A 5 -24.51 3.01 -20.34
CA GLN A 5 -23.55 1.97 -19.94
C GLN A 5 -22.14 2.53 -20.01
N THR A 6 -21.30 2.14 -19.07
CA THR A 6 -19.85 2.39 -19.12
C THR A 6 -19.11 1.17 -18.63
N ASP A 7 -18.10 0.77 -19.40
CA ASP A 7 -17.36 -0.46 -19.20
C ASP A 7 -15.87 -0.17 -18.93
N GLN A 8 -15.24 -1.04 -18.17
CA GLN A 8 -13.79 -1.15 -18.02
C GLN A 8 -13.38 -2.61 -18.10
N THR A 9 -12.19 -2.87 -18.65
CA THR A 9 -11.61 -4.22 -18.71
C THR A 9 -10.35 -4.28 -17.86
N LEU A 10 -10.11 -5.45 -17.28
CA LEU A 10 -8.91 -5.80 -16.55
C LEU A 10 -8.36 -7.11 -17.08
N ASP A 11 -7.09 -7.08 -17.50
CA ASP A 11 -6.39 -8.27 -17.92
C ASP A 11 -5.81 -9.00 -16.71
N ILE A 12 -6.03 -10.31 -16.66
CA ILE A 12 -5.59 -11.19 -15.58
C ILE A 12 -4.38 -11.98 -16.10
N PRO A 13 -3.20 -11.81 -15.49
CA PRO A 13 -2.00 -12.55 -15.87
C PRO A 13 -2.12 -14.03 -15.53
N GLU A 14 -1.26 -14.84 -16.14
CA GLU A 14 -1.23 -16.28 -15.87
C GLU A 14 -0.81 -16.57 -14.42
N GLY A 15 -1.35 -17.63 -13.84
CA GLY A 15 -1.10 -17.98 -12.42
C GLY A 15 -1.91 -17.16 -11.40
N VAL A 16 -2.76 -16.22 -11.85
CA VAL A 16 -3.68 -15.48 -10.97
C VAL A 16 -5.11 -15.92 -11.18
N THR A 17 -5.83 -16.14 -10.07
CA THR A 17 -7.27 -16.44 -10.09
C THR A 17 -8.04 -15.37 -9.33
N VAL A 18 -9.05 -14.80 -9.98
CA VAL A 18 -9.94 -13.79 -9.40
C VAL A 18 -11.32 -14.39 -9.23
N ASN A 19 -11.75 -14.53 -7.97
CA ASN A 19 -13.07 -15.01 -7.59
C ASN A 19 -13.89 -13.85 -7.04
N ILE A 20 -15.11 -13.68 -7.54
CA ILE A 20 -16.00 -12.58 -7.14
C ILE A 20 -17.33 -13.16 -6.71
N LYS A 21 -17.74 -12.91 -5.47
CA LYS A 21 -19.05 -13.30 -4.93
C LYS A 21 -19.67 -12.09 -4.26
N ALA A 22 -20.85 -11.66 -4.72
CA ALA A 22 -21.58 -10.53 -4.15
C ALA A 22 -20.71 -9.26 -3.92
N ARG A 23 -19.81 -8.94 -4.88
CA ARG A 23 -18.84 -7.82 -4.82
C ARG A 23 -17.76 -7.94 -3.73
N GLU A 24 -17.61 -9.11 -3.13
CA GLU A 24 -16.39 -9.49 -2.41
C GLU A 24 -15.44 -10.16 -3.39
N ILE A 25 -14.26 -9.57 -3.54
CA ILE A 25 -13.23 -9.99 -4.47
C ILE A 25 -12.16 -10.73 -3.68
N LYS A 26 -11.84 -11.94 -4.14
CA LYS A 26 -10.71 -12.74 -3.67
C LYS A 26 -9.76 -12.97 -4.84
N VAL A 27 -8.53 -12.48 -4.71
CA VAL A 27 -7.47 -12.63 -5.70
C VAL A 27 -6.42 -13.57 -5.11
N THR A 28 -6.13 -14.66 -5.80
CA THR A 28 -5.09 -15.62 -5.44
C THR A 28 -4.02 -15.62 -6.51
N GLY A 29 -2.75 -15.53 -6.10
CA GLY A 29 -1.59 -15.61 -6.99
C GLY A 29 -0.42 -16.30 -6.30
N PRO A 30 0.76 -16.31 -6.94
CA PRO A 30 1.94 -17.05 -6.46
C PRO A 30 2.42 -16.56 -5.08
N ARG A 31 2.32 -15.26 -4.78
CA ARG A 31 2.78 -14.69 -3.50
C ARG A 31 1.76 -14.78 -2.37
N GLY A 32 0.53 -15.24 -2.65
CA GLY A 32 -0.52 -15.41 -1.64
C GLY A 32 -1.90 -14.96 -2.11
N VAL A 33 -2.74 -14.61 -1.13
CA VAL A 33 -4.17 -14.30 -1.33
C VAL A 33 -4.49 -12.93 -0.76
N LEU A 34 -5.26 -12.13 -1.50
CA LEU A 34 -5.82 -10.87 -1.04
C LEU A 34 -7.34 -10.89 -1.16
N THR A 35 -8.01 -10.24 -0.22
CA THR A 35 -9.48 -10.09 -0.23
C THR A 35 -9.86 -8.62 -0.10
N LYS A 36 -10.93 -8.21 -0.77
CA LYS A 36 -11.46 -6.85 -0.70
C LYS A 36 -12.97 -6.85 -0.82
N ASN A 37 -13.62 -6.10 0.07
CA ASN A 37 -15.07 -5.91 0.06
C ASN A 37 -15.42 -4.60 -0.67
N LEU A 38 -16.22 -4.70 -1.74
CA LEU A 38 -16.70 -3.56 -2.53
C LEU A 38 -18.23 -3.45 -2.55
N LYS A 39 -18.91 -3.97 -1.52
CA LYS A 39 -20.38 -3.92 -1.41
C LYS A 39 -20.96 -2.51 -1.38
N HIS A 40 -20.16 -1.51 -1.02
CA HIS A 40 -20.55 -0.09 -1.01
C HIS A 40 -20.61 0.55 -2.40
N ILE A 41 -20.14 -0.14 -3.46
CA ILE A 41 -20.16 0.37 -4.84
C ILE A 41 -21.05 -0.53 -5.68
N ASP A 42 -22.01 0.06 -6.38
CA ASP A 42 -22.91 -0.67 -7.28
C ASP A 42 -22.26 -0.86 -8.65
N VAL A 43 -21.42 -1.89 -8.77
CA VAL A 43 -20.75 -2.28 -10.01
C VAL A 43 -21.01 -3.76 -10.31
N THR A 44 -21.20 -4.07 -11.59
CA THR A 44 -21.37 -5.45 -12.05
C THR A 44 -20.04 -5.96 -12.58
N PHE A 45 -19.67 -7.18 -12.17
CA PHE A 45 -18.50 -7.87 -12.65
C PHE A 45 -18.92 -9.01 -13.57
N ALA A 46 -18.30 -9.11 -14.75
CA ALA A 46 -18.51 -10.20 -15.69
C ALA A 46 -17.15 -10.77 -16.11
N LYS A 47 -16.97 -12.08 -15.96
CA LYS A 47 -15.79 -12.77 -16.46
C LYS A 47 -15.98 -13.04 -17.95
N VAL A 48 -15.29 -12.28 -18.79
CA VAL A 48 -15.36 -12.44 -20.27
C VAL A 48 -14.58 -13.66 -20.69
N SER A 49 -13.42 -13.88 -20.06
CA SER A 49 -12.59 -15.07 -20.25
C SER A 49 -11.79 -15.36 -18.98
N ASN A 50 -10.99 -16.43 -18.98
CA ASN A 50 -10.03 -16.67 -17.88
C ASN A 50 -8.95 -15.58 -17.77
N LYS A 51 -8.71 -14.83 -18.84
CA LYS A 51 -7.68 -13.78 -18.91
C LYS A 51 -8.26 -12.37 -18.80
N GLN A 52 -9.58 -12.19 -18.78
CA GLN A 52 -10.18 -10.86 -18.80
C GLN A 52 -11.45 -10.75 -17.94
N LEU A 53 -11.45 -9.73 -17.08
CA LEU A 53 -12.57 -9.32 -16.25
C LEU A 53 -13.14 -8.00 -16.77
N LYS A 54 -14.46 -7.95 -16.96
CA LYS A 54 -15.19 -6.74 -17.34
C LYS A 54 -15.95 -6.19 -16.14
N LEU A 55 -15.82 -4.89 -15.92
CA LEU A 55 -16.56 -4.13 -14.92
C LEU A 55 -17.52 -3.20 -15.65
N THR A 56 -18.77 -3.14 -15.18
CA THR A 56 -19.84 -2.41 -15.85
C THR A 56 -20.65 -1.59 -14.85
N VAL A 57 -20.97 -0.34 -15.23
CA VAL A 57 -21.98 0.50 -14.57
C VAL A 57 -23.07 0.79 -15.58
N HIS A 58 -24.32 0.56 -15.19
CA HIS A 58 -25.51 0.87 -15.99
C HIS A 58 -26.20 2.12 -15.45
N ASN A 59 -26.65 2.99 -16.35
CA ASN A 59 -27.40 4.21 -16.03
C ASN A 59 -26.72 5.10 -14.97
N GLY A 60 -25.39 5.14 -14.99
CA GLY A 60 -24.57 5.82 -13.98
C GLY A 60 -24.55 7.34 -14.18
N ASP A 61 -24.52 8.09 -13.08
CA ASP A 61 -24.18 9.51 -13.10
C ASP A 61 -22.66 9.71 -13.18
N ARG A 62 -22.20 10.96 -13.27
CA ARG A 62 -20.76 11.26 -13.39
C ARG A 62 -19.92 10.70 -12.23
N LYS A 63 -20.46 10.70 -11.00
CA LYS A 63 -19.72 10.24 -9.81
C LYS A 63 -19.65 8.71 -9.77
N HIS A 64 -20.73 8.04 -10.14
CA HIS A 64 -20.80 6.59 -10.21
C HIS A 64 -19.88 6.03 -11.30
N VAL A 65 -19.87 6.66 -12.48
CA VAL A 65 -18.93 6.29 -13.55
C VAL A 65 -17.47 6.52 -13.14
N ALA A 66 -17.17 7.57 -12.36
CA ALA A 66 -15.81 7.79 -11.86
C ALA A 66 -15.34 6.64 -10.94
N ALA A 67 -16.23 6.09 -10.11
CA ALA A 67 -15.91 4.97 -9.22
C ALA A 67 -15.54 3.69 -9.99
N LEU A 68 -16.05 3.49 -11.20
CA LEU A 68 -15.76 2.31 -12.03
C LEU A 68 -14.26 2.15 -12.29
N ARG A 69 -13.56 3.25 -12.64
CA ARG A 69 -12.11 3.23 -12.87
C ARG A 69 -11.34 3.01 -11.57
N THR A 70 -11.80 3.57 -10.45
CA THR A 70 -11.22 3.32 -9.13
C THR A 70 -11.28 1.85 -8.77
N VAL A 71 -12.44 1.20 -8.96
CA VAL A 71 -12.57 -0.24 -8.71
C VAL A 71 -11.62 -1.04 -9.60
N ASN A 72 -11.51 -0.68 -10.88
CA ASN A 72 -10.57 -1.34 -11.80
C ASN A 72 -9.13 -1.26 -11.26
N SER A 73 -8.70 -0.06 -10.84
CA SER A 73 -7.37 0.14 -10.26
C SER A 73 -7.16 -0.61 -8.94
N LEU A 74 -8.18 -0.71 -8.08
CA LEU A 74 -8.07 -1.48 -6.83
C LEU A 74 -7.82 -2.96 -7.12
N VAL A 75 -8.58 -3.55 -8.06
CA VAL A 75 -8.39 -4.97 -8.43
C VAL A 75 -7.07 -5.18 -9.14
N SER A 76 -6.69 -4.27 -10.04
CA SER A 76 -5.37 -4.29 -10.70
C SER A 76 -4.22 -4.29 -9.69
N ASN A 77 -4.28 -3.42 -8.67
CA ASN A 77 -3.29 -3.37 -7.61
C ASN A 77 -3.25 -4.66 -6.79
N MET A 78 -4.40 -5.30 -6.52
CA MET A 78 -4.44 -6.60 -5.85
C MET A 78 -3.74 -7.68 -6.70
N VAL A 79 -4.00 -7.70 -8.01
CA VAL A 79 -3.36 -8.62 -8.96
C VAL A 79 -1.84 -8.41 -8.97
N THR A 80 -1.38 -7.17 -9.14
CA THR A 80 0.05 -6.83 -9.07
C THR A 80 0.68 -7.18 -7.72
N GLY A 81 -0.08 -7.01 -6.63
CA GLY A 81 0.36 -7.33 -5.28
C GLY A 81 0.60 -8.82 -5.04
N VAL A 82 -0.25 -9.69 -5.58
CA VAL A 82 -0.07 -11.15 -5.44
C VAL A 82 0.91 -11.74 -6.45
N THR A 83 1.32 -10.99 -7.48
CA THR A 83 2.32 -11.41 -8.47
C THR A 83 3.70 -10.83 -8.19
N LYS A 84 3.85 -9.51 -8.21
CA LYS A 84 5.14 -8.81 -8.05
C LYS A 84 5.42 -8.40 -6.61
N GLY A 85 4.36 -8.10 -5.84
CA GLY A 85 4.45 -7.50 -4.50
C GLY A 85 4.93 -6.05 -4.53
N PHE A 86 4.67 -5.30 -3.46
CA PHE A 86 5.03 -3.88 -3.35
C PHE A 86 6.20 -3.67 -2.39
N LYS A 87 7.08 -2.73 -2.72
CA LYS A 87 8.25 -2.35 -1.94
C LYS A 87 8.33 -0.84 -1.82
N TYR A 88 8.42 -0.33 -0.59
CA TYR A 88 8.57 1.09 -0.27
C TYR A 88 9.89 1.26 0.45
N LYS A 89 10.79 2.08 -0.10
CA LYS A 89 12.03 2.46 0.57
C LYS A 89 11.83 3.81 1.24
N MET A 90 12.29 3.95 2.48
CA MET A 90 12.26 5.21 3.21
C MET A 90 13.65 5.55 3.74
N ARG A 91 13.98 6.84 3.75
CA ARG A 91 15.28 7.35 4.18
C ARG A 91 15.14 8.21 5.42
N TYR A 92 16.10 8.07 6.33
CA TYR A 92 16.19 8.91 7.52
C TYR A 92 16.95 10.19 7.14
N VAL A 93 16.37 11.32 7.50
CA VAL A 93 16.97 12.64 7.32
C VAL A 93 17.15 13.24 8.69
N TYR A 94 18.37 13.63 9.02
CA TYR A 94 18.68 14.32 10.26
C TYR A 94 19.89 15.24 10.07
N ALA A 95 19.92 16.35 10.80
CA ALA A 95 21.05 17.29 10.76
C ALA A 95 22.09 16.99 11.85
N HIS A 96 21.64 16.86 13.10
CA HIS A 96 22.53 16.74 14.26
C HIS A 96 22.26 15.49 15.11
N PHE A 97 20.98 15.14 15.34
CA PHE A 97 20.60 14.01 16.18
C PHE A 97 20.33 12.77 15.32
N PRO A 98 21.15 11.71 15.39
CA PRO A 98 20.91 10.48 14.64
C PRO A 98 19.60 9.82 15.07
N ILE A 99 18.81 9.40 14.09
CA ILE A 99 17.53 8.71 14.31
C ILE A 99 17.80 7.21 14.40
N ASN A 100 17.46 6.61 15.54
CA ASN A 100 17.59 5.16 15.74
C ASN A 100 16.23 4.52 15.50
N VAL A 101 16.16 3.61 14.52
CA VAL A 101 14.93 2.90 14.14
C VAL A 101 15.15 1.40 14.33
N ASN A 102 14.31 0.76 15.14
CA ASN A 102 14.35 -0.67 15.42
C ASN A 102 12.97 -1.29 15.22
N VAL A 103 12.93 -2.61 15.00
CA VAL A 103 11.68 -3.38 15.09
C VAL A 103 11.66 -4.09 16.43
N VAL A 104 10.60 -3.87 17.21
CA VAL A 104 10.41 -4.47 18.54
C VAL A 104 9.09 -5.23 18.59
N GLU A 105 9.07 -6.31 19.35
CA GLU A 105 7.87 -7.09 19.61
C GLU A 105 7.34 -6.76 21.01
N LYS A 106 6.06 -6.39 21.11
CA LYS A 106 5.37 -6.13 22.37
C LYS A 106 4.05 -6.87 22.37
N GLU A 107 3.82 -7.71 23.38
CA GLU A 107 2.56 -8.44 23.56
C GLU A 107 2.16 -9.30 22.34
N GLY A 108 3.14 -9.75 21.55
CA GLY A 108 2.93 -10.53 20.31
C GLY A 108 2.78 -9.70 19.04
N ASP A 109 2.61 -8.38 19.16
CA ASP A 109 2.51 -7.45 18.05
C ASP A 109 3.87 -6.81 17.71
N LYS A 110 4.12 -6.62 16.41
CA LYS A 110 5.34 -5.97 15.91
C LYS A 110 5.15 -4.46 15.84
N PHE A 111 6.14 -3.71 16.31
CA PHE A 111 6.18 -2.24 16.25
C PHE A 111 7.50 -1.75 15.66
N VAL A 112 7.44 -0.69 14.86
CA VAL A 112 8.60 0.14 14.52
C VAL A 112 8.81 1.14 15.65
N GLU A 113 9.95 1.04 16.30
CA GLU A 113 10.38 1.93 17.37
C GLU A 113 11.36 2.96 16.84
N ILE A 114 11.04 4.25 17.03
CA ILE A 114 11.86 5.38 16.62
C ILE A 114 12.30 6.15 17.87
N ARG A 115 13.62 6.30 18.02
CA ARG A 115 14.27 6.96 19.17
C ARG A 115 15.16 8.11 18.71
N ASN A 116 15.40 9.05 19.63
CA ASN A 116 16.32 10.17 19.47
C ASN A 116 15.99 11.13 18.31
N PHE A 117 14.74 11.12 17.85
CA PHE A 117 14.28 12.09 16.84
C PHE A 117 14.35 13.51 17.41
N LEU A 118 15.15 14.40 16.80
CA LEU A 118 15.46 15.75 17.32
C LEU A 118 15.97 15.78 18.77
N GLY A 119 16.55 14.68 19.28
CA GLY A 119 16.98 14.58 20.68
C GLY A 119 15.84 14.37 21.68
N ASP A 120 14.64 14.01 21.21
CA ASP A 120 13.51 13.71 22.08
C ASP A 120 13.78 12.49 22.97
N LYS A 121 13.37 12.58 24.24
CA LYS A 121 13.33 11.45 25.17
C LYS A 121 12.14 10.51 24.92
N LEU A 122 11.15 10.96 24.15
CA LEU A 122 9.95 10.18 23.83
C LEU A 122 10.31 9.08 22.83
N VAL A 123 9.93 7.85 23.16
CA VAL A 123 10.01 6.71 22.24
C VAL A 123 8.73 6.65 21.42
N ARG A 124 8.85 6.77 20.09
CA ARG A 124 7.70 6.73 19.17
C ARG A 124 7.53 5.29 18.68
N LEU A 125 6.31 4.75 18.77
CA LEU A 125 5.99 3.39 18.37
C LEU A 125 4.93 3.43 17.27
N VAL A 126 5.17 2.71 16.18
CA VAL A 126 4.22 2.56 15.07
C VAL A 126 3.91 1.07 14.91
N PRO A 127 2.63 0.65 15.01
CA PRO A 127 2.27 -0.74 14.81
C PRO A 127 2.57 -1.18 13.37
N VAL A 128 3.14 -2.36 13.18
CA VAL A 128 3.35 -2.96 11.87
C VAL A 128 2.04 -3.60 11.42
N ARG A 129 1.54 -3.19 10.25
CA ARG A 129 0.29 -3.74 9.71
C ARG A 129 0.49 -5.18 9.25
N GLU A 130 -0.59 -5.96 9.30
CA GLU A 130 -0.58 -7.35 8.86
C GLU A 130 -0.15 -7.48 7.39
N GLY A 131 0.72 -8.47 7.12
CA GLY A 131 1.25 -8.76 5.80
C GLY A 131 2.34 -7.79 5.32
N VAL A 132 2.83 -6.90 6.19
CA VAL A 132 3.98 -6.01 5.91
C VAL A 132 5.22 -6.55 6.61
N SER A 133 6.28 -6.77 5.84
CA SER A 133 7.65 -7.03 6.31
C SER A 133 8.42 -5.73 6.37
N ILE A 134 9.33 -5.64 7.34
CA ILE A 134 10.19 -4.49 7.56
C ILE A 134 11.63 -4.98 7.62
N ASP A 135 12.42 -4.49 6.68
CA ASP A 135 13.81 -4.87 6.50
C ASP A 135 14.68 -3.60 6.54
N PHE A 136 15.87 -3.71 7.12
CA PHE A 136 16.86 -2.62 7.10
C PHE A 136 17.86 -2.89 5.97
N SER A 137 18.08 -1.88 5.12
CA SER A 137 18.96 -2.04 3.96
C SER A 137 20.42 -2.20 4.40
N ALA A 138 21.05 -3.31 4.03
CA ALA A 138 22.47 -3.54 4.35
C ALA A 138 23.40 -2.68 3.48
N ASN A 139 22.99 -2.39 2.24
CA ASN A 139 23.81 -1.67 1.27
C ASN A 139 23.69 -0.16 1.39
N GLN A 140 22.55 0.33 1.89
CA GLN A 140 22.26 1.74 1.98
C GLN A 140 22.08 2.14 3.44
N LYS A 141 22.98 2.99 3.95
CA LYS A 141 22.87 3.53 5.30
C LYS A 141 21.58 4.35 5.46
N ASP A 142 20.97 4.22 6.64
CA ASP A 142 19.81 5.00 7.08
C ASP A 142 18.60 4.83 6.14
N GLU A 143 18.33 3.57 5.80
CA GLU A 143 17.22 3.15 4.93
C GLU A 143 16.43 1.99 5.55
N ILE A 144 15.11 2.15 5.58
CA ILE A 144 14.15 1.10 5.94
C ILE A 144 13.32 0.75 4.72
N VAL A 145 13.08 -0.54 4.54
CA VAL A 145 12.33 -1.08 3.41
C VAL A 145 11.10 -1.77 3.95
N LEU A 146 9.93 -1.31 3.52
CA LEU A 146 8.65 -1.94 3.81
C LEU A 146 8.23 -2.75 2.59
N SER A 147 7.91 -4.02 2.77
CA SER A 147 7.51 -4.91 1.68
C SER A 147 6.25 -5.69 2.02
N GLY A 148 5.43 -6.00 1.03
CA GLY A 148 4.19 -6.75 1.24
C GLY A 148 3.32 -6.85 0.00
N ASN A 149 2.27 -7.67 0.07
CA ASN A 149 1.38 -7.89 -1.08
C ASN A 149 0.30 -6.80 -1.20
N SER A 150 -0.16 -6.22 -0.09
CA SER A 150 -1.18 -5.17 -0.09
C SER A 150 -0.57 -3.77 -0.16
N ILE A 151 -0.74 -3.06 -1.28
CA ILE A 151 -0.27 -1.67 -1.40
C ILE A 151 -0.89 -0.75 -0.34
N GLU A 152 -2.15 -0.99 0.05
CA GLU A 152 -2.83 -0.18 1.06
C GLU A 152 -2.13 -0.31 2.42
N ASN A 153 -1.82 -1.54 2.84
CA ASN A 153 -1.15 -1.77 4.13
C ASN A 153 0.29 -1.25 4.09
N VAL A 154 1.04 -1.54 3.02
CA VAL A 154 2.45 -1.12 2.89
C VAL A 154 2.55 0.41 2.87
N SER A 155 1.75 1.07 2.02
CA SER A 155 1.78 2.53 1.90
C SER A 155 1.27 3.25 3.14
N GLN A 156 0.22 2.72 3.79
CA GLN A 156 -0.28 3.29 5.03
C GLN A 156 0.75 3.13 6.16
N ASN A 157 1.42 1.98 6.26
CA ASN A 157 2.44 1.78 7.28
C ASN A 157 3.64 2.72 7.08
N ALA A 158 4.07 2.93 5.82
CA ALA A 158 5.07 3.94 5.50
C ALA A 158 4.60 5.37 5.85
N ALA A 159 3.33 5.70 5.59
CA ALA A 159 2.76 7.00 5.96
C ALA A 159 2.69 7.20 7.48
N ASP A 160 2.33 6.17 8.24
CA ASP A 160 2.26 6.19 9.70
C ASP A 160 3.67 6.46 10.29
N ILE A 161 4.72 5.82 9.75
CA ILE A 161 6.14 6.06 10.12
C ILE A 161 6.58 7.49 9.76
N GLN A 162 6.21 8.00 8.60
CA GLN A 162 6.60 9.36 8.20
C GLN A 162 5.90 10.42 9.06
N GLN A 163 4.59 10.26 9.29
CA GLN A 163 3.79 11.26 10.02
C GLN A 163 4.13 11.30 11.51
N ILE A 164 4.47 10.16 12.12
CA ILE A 164 4.88 10.16 13.53
C ILE A 164 6.14 11.00 13.73
N CYS A 165 7.01 11.16 12.72
CA CYS A 165 8.23 11.96 12.73
C CYS A 165 8.01 13.45 12.36
N ARG A 166 6.80 13.99 12.54
CA ARG A 166 6.54 15.41 12.25
C ARG A 166 7.21 16.32 13.29
N VAL A 167 7.96 17.30 12.80
CA VAL A 167 8.54 18.37 13.61
C VAL A 167 7.44 19.34 14.08
N ARG A 168 7.45 19.68 15.37
CA ARG A 168 6.49 20.63 15.98
C ARG A 168 7.21 21.86 16.53
N ASN A 169 6.53 23.01 16.52
CA ASN A 169 6.99 24.26 17.13
C ASN A 169 8.38 24.74 16.63
N LYS A 170 8.68 24.47 15.35
CA LYS A 170 9.90 24.86 14.61
C LYS A 170 9.54 25.11 13.14
N ASP A 171 10.39 25.84 12.41
CA ASP A 171 10.24 26.03 10.97
C ASP A 171 10.67 24.77 10.21
N ILE A 172 9.71 24.07 9.62
CA ILE A 172 9.91 22.82 8.86
C ILE A 172 10.74 23.02 7.59
N ARG A 173 10.94 24.25 7.12
CA ARG A 173 11.80 24.54 5.96
C ARG A 173 13.28 24.51 6.32
N LYS A 174 13.60 24.63 7.61
CA LYS A 174 14.97 24.56 8.14
C LYS A 174 15.23 23.26 8.88
N PHE A 175 14.25 22.81 9.67
CA PHE A 175 14.30 21.53 10.37
C PHE A 175 13.60 20.47 9.52
N LEU A 176 14.35 19.93 8.56
CA LEU A 176 13.89 18.92 7.60
C LEU A 176 13.98 17.49 8.15
N ASP A 177 14.45 17.32 9.39
CA ASP A 177 14.62 16.03 10.07
C ASP A 177 13.31 15.22 10.02
N GLY A 178 13.40 13.95 9.63
CA GLY A 178 12.24 13.10 9.40
C GLY A 178 12.60 11.74 8.79
N ILE A 179 11.58 10.93 8.56
CA ILE A 179 11.69 9.69 7.77
C ILE A 179 10.77 9.86 6.57
N TYR A 180 11.32 9.80 5.36
CA TYR A 180 10.57 10.09 4.13
C TYR A 180 10.63 8.93 3.16
N VAL A 181 9.55 8.68 2.44
CA VAL A 181 9.53 7.72 1.33
C VAL A 181 10.44 8.23 0.21
N SER A 182 11.49 7.48 -0.12
CA SER A 182 12.41 7.78 -1.21
C SER A 182 11.98 7.13 -2.52
N GLU A 183 11.51 5.90 -2.46
CA GLU A 183 11.20 5.10 -3.65
C GLU A 183 9.97 4.22 -3.40
N LYS A 184 9.18 4.04 -4.46
CA LYS A 184 8.03 3.12 -4.50
C LYS A 184 8.21 2.22 -5.71
N GLY A 185 8.26 0.93 -5.47
CA GLY A 185 8.49 -0.06 -6.53
C GLY A 185 7.86 -1.41 -6.19
N PHE A 186 8.33 -2.42 -6.90
CA PHE A 186 7.91 -3.80 -6.73
C PHE A 186 8.98 -4.61 -6.01
N ILE A 187 8.60 -5.78 -5.49
CA ILE A 187 9.58 -6.67 -4.86
C ILE A 187 10.40 -7.39 -5.94
N GLU A 188 9.70 -7.94 -6.92
CA GLU A 188 10.26 -8.47 -8.16
C GLU A 188 10.30 -7.37 -9.22
N GLU A 189 11.50 -6.98 -9.63
CA GLU A 189 11.71 -6.11 -10.78
C GLU A 189 11.69 -7.00 -12.04
N GLU A 190 10.87 -6.65 -13.04
CA GLU A 190 10.89 -7.35 -14.33
C GLU A 190 12.30 -7.21 -14.93
N SER A 191 12.94 -8.35 -15.20
CA SER A 191 14.25 -8.42 -15.87
C SER A 191 14.15 -7.98 -17.33
#